data_AF-A0A502F7V6-F1
#
_entry.id   AF-A0A502F7V6-F1
#
_cell.length_a   1.000
_cell.length_b   1.000
_cell.length_c   1.000
_cell.angle_alpha   90.00
_cell.angle_beta   90.00
_cell.angle_gamma   90.00
#
_symmetry.space_group_name_H-M   'P 1'
#
loop_
_entity.id
_entity.type
_entity.pdbx_description
1 polymer ?
#
loop_
_entity_poly.entity_id
_entity_poly.type
_entity_poly.pdbx_seq_one_letter_code
_entity_poly.pdbx_strand_id
1 'polypeptide(L)'
;MQIVEDFPWKLHLEEVENSKNTYYSPSLEFENLSNKNGLAISAVGNPAKYEFYVFFKRPKMQKTWFGLSEKLNKNYTSELLDQNKEKTIEILKALIDNNLSFLERKFQ
;
A
#
# COMPACT_ATOMS: atom_id res chain seq x y z
N MET A 1 14.40 -0.04 2.66
CA MET A 1 14.05 0.98 1.65
C MET A 1 14.48 0.55 0.27
N GLN A 2 15.74 0.13 0.14
CA GLN A 2 16.34 -0.39 -1.09
C GLN A 2 15.44 -1.32 -1.91
N ILE A 3 14.59 -2.14 -1.31
CA ILE A 3 13.59 -2.96 -2.03
C ILE A 3 12.69 -2.12 -2.96
N VAL A 4 12.13 -0.99 -2.52
CA VAL A 4 11.25 -0.17 -3.37
C VAL A 4 12.06 0.61 -4.42
N GLU A 5 13.31 0.94 -4.11
CA GLU A 5 14.18 1.69 -5.02
C GLU A 5 14.75 0.82 -6.14
N ASP A 6 15.13 -0.42 -5.80
CA ASP A 6 15.79 -1.36 -6.69
C ASP A 6 14.78 -2.24 -7.44
N PHE A 7 13.51 -2.27 -7.01
CA PHE A 7 12.48 -3.01 -7.73
C PHE A 7 12.28 -2.41 -9.14
N PRO A 8 12.25 -3.23 -10.19
CA PRO A 8 12.26 -2.75 -11.57
C PRO A 8 10.86 -2.31 -12.03
N TRP A 9 10.26 -1.34 -11.34
CA TRP A 9 8.91 -0.83 -11.60
C TRP A 9 8.69 -0.47 -13.06
N LYS A 10 9.65 0.24 -13.66
CA LYS A 10 9.59 0.66 -15.07
C LYS A 10 9.48 -0.54 -16.00
N LEU A 11 10.34 -1.56 -15.81
CA LEU A 11 10.34 -2.76 -16.64
C LEU A 11 8.98 -3.47 -16.55
N HIS A 12 8.45 -3.63 -15.35
CA HIS A 12 7.15 -4.27 -15.18
C HIS A 12 5.99 -3.43 -15.73
N LEU A 13 6.06 -2.10 -15.63
CA LEU A 13 5.07 -1.23 -16.28
C LEU A 13 5.14 -1.36 -17.82
N GLU A 14 6.34 -1.46 -18.40
CA GLU A 14 6.53 -1.72 -19.84
C GLU A 14 5.97 -3.09 -20.24
N GLU A 15 6.16 -4.12 -19.42
CA GLU A 15 5.56 -5.45 -19.64
C GLU A 15 4.02 -5.40 -19.62
N VAL A 16 3.44 -4.64 -18.69
CA VAL A 16 1.99 -4.46 -18.59
C VAL A 16 1.45 -3.69 -19.80
N GLU A 17 2.11 -2.60 -20.20
CA GLU A 17 1.70 -1.79 -21.36
C GLU A 17 1.77 -2.58 -22.69
N ASN A 18 2.77 -3.46 -22.83
CA ASN A 18 2.94 -4.30 -24.01
C ASN A 18 2.09 -5.58 -23.99
N SER A 19 1.53 -5.96 -22.85
CA SER A 19 0.70 -7.15 -22.71
C SER A 19 -0.75 -6.86 -23.10
N LYS A 20 -1.30 -7.70 -23.97
CA LYS A 20 -2.74 -7.62 -24.34
C LYS A 20 -3.68 -8.20 -23.27
N ASN A 21 -3.13 -8.95 -22.31
CA ASN A 21 -3.91 -9.74 -21.35
C ASN A 21 -3.57 -9.43 -19.88
N THR A 22 -2.69 -8.46 -19.61
CA THR A 22 -2.35 -8.05 -18.24
C THR A 22 -3.13 -6.79 -17.89
N TYR A 23 -4.00 -6.89 -16.88
CA TYR A 23 -4.87 -5.79 -16.44
C TYR A 23 -4.53 -5.28 -15.04
N TYR A 24 -3.38 -5.70 -14.50
CA TYR A 24 -2.95 -5.37 -13.15
C TYR A 24 -1.65 -4.59 -13.17
N SER A 25 -1.57 -3.59 -12.30
CA SER A 25 -0.34 -2.88 -12.01
C SER A 25 0.67 -3.79 -11.30
N PRO A 26 1.98 -3.60 -11.52
CA PRO A 26 2.97 -4.29 -10.71
C PRO A 26 2.91 -3.81 -9.27
N SER A 27 2.98 -4.77 -8.34
CA SER A 27 2.78 -4.52 -6.92
C SER A 27 3.77 -5.28 -6.05
N LEU A 28 4.12 -4.68 -4.91
CA LEU A 28 4.81 -5.32 -3.79
C LEU A 28 3.90 -5.36 -2.56
N GLU A 29 3.83 -6.51 -1.92
CA GLU A 29 3.07 -6.70 -0.68
C GLU A 29 4.01 -7.00 0.49
N PHE A 30 3.78 -6.33 1.61
CA PHE A 30 4.51 -6.48 2.85
C PHE A 30 3.52 -6.79 3.97
N GLU A 31 3.78 -7.83 4.75
CA GLU A 31 3.02 -8.15 5.96
C GLU A 31 3.96 -8.25 7.16
N ASN A 32 3.63 -7.53 8.23
CA ASN A 32 4.22 -7.76 9.53
C ASN A 32 3.56 -9.00 10.16
N LEU A 33 4.30 -10.10 10.21
CA LEU A 33 3.80 -11.39 10.67
C LEU A 33 3.35 -11.39 12.14
N SER A 34 3.90 -10.48 12.97
CA SER A 34 3.59 -10.41 14.41
C SER A 34 2.23 -9.78 14.70
N ASN A 35 1.78 -8.84 13.88
CA ASN A 35 0.58 -8.04 14.16
C ASN A 35 -0.40 -7.94 12.98
N LYS A 36 -0.07 -8.57 11.84
CA LYS A 36 -0.91 -8.65 10.63
C LYS A 36 -1.23 -7.31 9.96
N ASN A 37 -0.46 -6.27 10.29
CA ASN A 37 -0.48 -5.02 9.52
C ASN A 37 0.34 -5.22 8.25
N GLY A 38 -0.12 -4.65 7.14
CA GLY A 38 0.56 -4.81 5.86
C GLY A 38 0.34 -3.65 4.91
N LEU A 39 1.26 -3.50 3.97
CA LEU A 39 1.19 -2.53 2.89
C LEU A 39 1.20 -3.25 1.55
N ALA A 40 0.30 -2.88 0.65
CA ALA A 40 0.44 -3.17 -0.78
C ALA A 40 0.82 -1.87 -1.49
N ILE A 41 1.87 -1.91 -2.31
CA ILE A 41 2.40 -0.76 -3.05
C ILE A 41 2.36 -1.11 -4.52
N SER A 42 1.60 -0.35 -5.31
CA SER A 42 1.43 -0.57 -6.74
C SER A 42 1.96 0.62 -7.52
N ALA A 43 2.79 0.38 -8.55
CA ALA A 43 3.16 1.44 -9.47
C ALA A 43 2.09 1.60 -10.56
N VAL A 44 1.69 2.84 -10.83
CA VAL A 44 0.62 3.17 -11.78
C VAL A 44 1.04 4.33 -12.69
N GLY A 45 0.45 4.38 -13.89
CA GLY A 45 0.75 5.40 -14.90
C GLY A 45 1.73 4.89 -15.96
N ASN A 46 2.46 5.83 -16.57
CA ASN A 46 3.35 5.53 -17.69
C ASN A 46 4.74 5.09 -17.19
N PRO A 47 5.45 4.15 -17.86
CA PRO A 47 6.77 3.72 -17.42
C PRO A 47 7.83 4.83 -17.27
N ALA A 48 7.73 5.91 -18.05
CA ALA A 48 8.62 7.08 -17.95
C ALA A 48 8.23 8.04 -16.82
N LYS A 49 6.98 7.99 -16.37
CA LYS A 49 6.44 8.82 -15.29
C LYS A 49 5.30 8.08 -14.59
N TYR A 50 5.64 7.41 -13.50
CA TYR A 50 4.70 6.67 -12.67
C TYR A 50 4.67 7.22 -11.25
N GLU A 51 3.58 6.88 -10.57
CA GLU A 51 3.33 7.15 -9.16
C GLU A 51 2.91 5.87 -8.45
N PHE A 52 2.67 5.96 -7.14
CA PHE A 52 2.37 4.80 -6.32
C PHE A 52 1.01 4.91 -5.67
N TYR A 53 0.25 3.83 -5.75
CA TYR A 53 -0.90 3.59 -4.90
C TYR A 53 -0.44 2.74 -3.73
N VAL A 54 -0.71 3.21 -2.51
CA VAL A 54 -0.32 2.52 -1.28
C VAL A 54 -1.58 2.16 -0.51
N PHE A 55 -1.74 0.88 -0.19
CA PHE A 55 -2.87 0.35 0.55
C PHE A 55 -2.41 -0.15 1.91
N PHE A 56 -2.99 0.35 2.99
CA PHE A 56 -2.70 -0.08 4.35
C PHE A 56 -3.76 -1.03 4.88
N LYS A 57 -3.41 -2.30 4.95
CA LYS A 57 -4.26 -3.39 5.45
C LYS A 57 -3.97 -3.67 6.92
N ARG A 58 -5.01 -3.72 7.75
CA ARG A 58 -4.90 -3.97 9.19
C ARG A 58 -6.20 -4.44 9.84
N PRO A 59 -6.14 -5.12 10.99
CA PRO A 59 -7.30 -5.27 11.86
C PRO A 59 -7.74 -3.90 12.43
N LYS A 60 -9.00 -3.51 12.25
CA LYS A 60 -9.55 -2.25 12.77
C LYS A 60 -10.94 -2.46 13.34
N MET A 61 -11.21 -1.90 14.52
CA MET A 61 -12.56 -1.82 15.07
C MET A 61 -13.36 -0.80 14.27
N GLN A 62 -14.49 -1.22 13.70
CA GLN A 62 -15.40 -0.35 12.96
C GLN A 62 -16.71 -0.21 13.71
N LYS A 63 -17.16 1.04 13.86
CA LYS A 63 -18.47 1.35 14.41
C LYS A 63 -19.55 1.04 13.38
N THR A 64 -20.61 0.36 13.82
CA THR A 64 -21.80 0.04 13.02
C THR A 64 -23.04 0.59 13.71
N TRP A 65 -24.14 0.74 12.97
CA TRP A 65 -25.43 1.24 13.50
C TRP A 65 -25.30 2.56 14.25
N PHE A 66 -24.86 3.64 13.58
CA PHE A 66 -24.69 4.97 14.18
C PHE A 66 -23.82 5.01 15.46
N GLY A 67 -22.91 4.05 15.63
CA GLY A 67 -22.04 3.95 16.80
C GLY A 67 -22.60 3.13 17.96
N LEU A 68 -23.76 2.48 17.78
CA LEU A 68 -24.38 1.62 18.81
C LEU A 68 -23.71 0.25 18.93
N SER A 69 -22.84 -0.11 17.99
CA SER A 69 -22.12 -1.38 18.01
C SER A 69 -20.75 -1.24 17.38
N GLU A 70 -19.83 -2.13 17.75
CA GLU A 70 -18.50 -2.22 17.13
C GLU A 70 -18.24 -3.64 16.66
N LYS A 71 -17.59 -3.76 15.50
CA LYS A 71 -17.16 -5.04 14.94
C LYS A 71 -15.70 -4.95 14.52
N LEU A 72 -14.92 -5.97 14.86
CA LEU A 72 -13.55 -6.11 14.35
C LEU A 72 -13.58 -6.49 12.87
N ASN A 73 -13.07 -5.61 12.02
CA ASN A 73 -12.73 -5.94 10.64
C ASN A 73 -11.27 -6.36 10.57
N LYS A 74 -11.01 -7.66 10.34
CA LYS A 74 -9.64 -8.21 10.31
C LYS A 74 -8.81 -7.75 9.11
N ASN A 75 -9.45 -7.29 8.04
CA ASN A 75 -8.82 -6.94 6.76
C ASN A 75 -9.19 -5.52 6.33
N TYR A 76 -9.36 -4.61 7.29
CA TYR A 76 -9.66 -3.22 6.95
C TYR A 76 -8.53 -2.64 6.11
N THR A 77 -8.88 -2.06 4.98
CA THR A 77 -7.93 -1.49 4.02
C THR A 77 -8.31 -0.04 3.78
N SER A 78 -7.31 0.82 3.71
CA SER A 78 -7.46 2.20 3.27
C SER A 78 -6.30 2.57 2.38
N GLU A 79 -6.51 3.50 1.46
CA GLU A 79 -5.56 3.85 0.42
C GLU A 79 -5.01 5.27 0.52
N LEU A 80 -3.81 5.45 -0.02
CA LEU A 80 -3.25 6.71 -0.42
C LEU A 80 -2.85 6.57 -1.89
N LEU A 81 -3.51 7.33 -2.75
CA LEU A 81 -3.27 7.33 -4.18
C LEU A 81 -2.26 8.42 -4.54
N ASP A 82 -1.70 8.35 -5.75
CA ASP A 82 -0.84 9.39 -6.35
C ASP A 82 0.38 9.76 -5.49
N GLN A 83 0.97 8.76 -4.81
CA GLN A 83 2.15 8.97 -3.97
C GLN A 83 3.42 9.00 -4.82
N ASN A 84 4.32 9.94 -4.50
CA ASN A 84 5.68 9.89 -5.05
C ASN A 84 6.53 8.84 -4.32
N LYS A 85 7.72 8.59 -4.85
CA LYS A 85 8.65 7.59 -4.33
C LYS A 85 9.04 7.89 -2.88
N GLU A 86 9.33 9.13 -2.55
CA GLU A 86 9.81 9.54 -1.22
C GLU A 86 8.75 9.30 -0.14
N LYS A 87 7.49 9.65 -0.40
CA LYS A 87 6.37 9.40 0.51
C LYS A 87 6.09 7.90 0.67
N THR A 88 6.17 7.15 -0.44
CA THR A 88 5.98 5.69 -0.43
C THR A 88 7.03 5.01 0.45
N ILE A 89 8.28 5.46 0.33
CA ILE A 89 9.40 5.03 1.17
C ILE A 89 9.18 5.36 2.65
N GLU A 90 8.74 6.57 2.97
CA GLU A 90 8.41 6.99 4.35
C GLU A 90 7.35 6.06 4.96
N ILE A 91 6.29 5.76 4.21
CA ILE A 91 5.21 4.88 4.64
C ILE A 91 5.72 3.44 4.87
N LEU A 92 6.50 2.89 3.94
CA LEU A 92 7.07 1.54 4.12
C LEU A 92 8.00 1.48 5.33
N LYS A 93 8.83 2.50 5.54
CA LYS A 93 9.70 2.58 6.71
C LYS A 93 8.88 2.58 8.01
N ALA A 94 7.76 3.30 8.06
CA ALA A 94 6.88 3.28 9.22
C ALA A 94 6.30 1.88 9.52
N LEU A 95 6.01 1.05 8.50
CA LEU A 95 5.62 -0.34 8.71
C LEU A 95 6.76 -1.18 9.31
N ILE A 96 7.97 -1.04 8.76
CA ILE A 96 9.18 -1.76 9.21
C ILE A 96 9.52 -1.40 10.65
N ASP A 97 9.48 -0.11 10.98
CA ASP A 97 9.76 0.42 12.32
C ASP A 97 8.59 0.18 13.30
N ASN A 98 7.51 -0.49 12.85
CA ASN A 98 6.28 -0.74 13.58
C ASN A 98 5.64 0.53 14.17
N ASN A 99 5.81 1.67 13.48
CA ASN A 99 5.22 2.95 13.85
C ASN A 99 3.76 3.03 13.39
N LEU A 100 2.91 2.20 14.00
CA LEU A 100 1.49 2.08 13.64
C LEU A 100 0.72 3.38 13.88
N SER A 101 1.11 4.19 14.88
CA SER A 101 0.48 5.49 15.12
C SER A 101 0.68 6.47 13.98
N PHE A 102 1.85 6.46 13.32
CA PHE A 102 2.07 7.25 12.12
C PHE A 102 1.18 6.76 10.97
N LEU A 103 1.18 5.43 10.73
CA LEU A 103 0.37 4.84 9.66
C LEU A 103 -1.13 5.12 9.85
N GLU A 104 -1.65 4.97 11.06
CA GLU A 104 -3.06 5.26 11.34
C GLU A 104 -3.43 6.72 11.05
N ARG A 105 -2.59 7.69 11.44
CA ARG A 105 -2.85 9.11 11.13
C ARG A 105 -2.72 9.42 9.64
N LYS A 106 -1.78 8.77 8.94
CA LYS A 106 -1.52 9.01 7.53
C LYS A 106 -2.66 8.50 6.64
N PHE A 107 -3.31 7.41 7.06
CA PHE A 107 -4.38 6.71 6.34
C PHE A 107 -5.77 6.91 6.98
N GLN A 108 -5.99 8.05 7.62
CA GLN A 108 -7.26 8.43 8.25
C GLN A 108 -8.28 8.97 7.24
#